data_AF-A0A949NS19-F1
#
_entry.id   AF-A0A949NS19-F1
#
_cell.length_a   1.000
_cell.length_b   1.000
_cell.length_c   1.000
_cell.angle_alpha   90.00
_cell.angle_beta   90.00
_cell.angle_gamma   90.00
#
_symmetry.space_group_name_H-M   'P 1'
#
loop_
_entity.id
_entity.type
_entity.pdbx_description
1 polymer ?
#
loop_
_entity_poly.entity_id
_entity_poly.type
_entity_poly.pdbx_seq_one_letter_code
_entity_poly.pdbx_strand_id
1 'polypeptide(L)' 'MLKASNAKTAPEKLEVVFTNLKQRGSSKPRTIKTLSSTISSLFQKQLADEELASLLAEMQGKGWILINENKVSYALA' A
#
# COMPACT_ATOMS: atom_id res chain seq x y z
N MET A 1 19.82 3.66 4.19
CA MET A 1 19.36 2.31 3.77
C MET A 1 18.21 1.90 4.69
N LEU A 2 16.95 2.09 4.29
CA LEU A 2 15.81 1.63 5.09
C LEU A 2 15.55 0.16 4.77
N LYS A 3 15.91 -0.72 5.71
CA LYS A 3 15.68 -2.15 5.67
C LYS A 3 14.20 -2.40 6.00
N ALA A 4 13.40 -2.78 5.00
CA ALA A 4 12.01 -3.21 5.18
C ALA A 4 11.87 -4.48 6.06
N SER A 5 12.98 -5.11 6.46
CA SER A 5 13.01 -6.38 7.19
C SER A 5 12.56 -6.30 8.66
N ASN A 6 12.23 -5.12 9.19
CA ASN A 6 11.99 -4.95 10.62
C ASN A 6 10.69 -4.20 10.99
N ALA A 7 9.78 -3.95 10.04
CA ALA A 7 8.50 -3.29 10.30
C ALA A 7 7.64 -4.15 11.25
N LYS A 8 7.73 -3.86 12.55
CA LYS A 8 7.07 -4.62 13.62
C LYS A 8 5.65 -4.11 13.90
N THR A 9 5.29 -2.94 13.36
CA THR A 9 4.04 -2.24 13.68
C THR A 9 3.26 -1.85 12.42
N ALA A 10 1.93 -1.86 12.49
CA ALA A 10 1.02 -1.43 11.42
C ALA A 10 1.40 -0.09 10.75
N PRO A 11 1.80 0.97 11.50
CA PRO A 11 2.26 2.23 10.89
C PRO A 11 3.55 2.10 10.06
N GLU A 12 4.51 1.26 10.45
CA GLU A 12 5.73 1.07 9.65
C GLU A 12 5.43 0.34 8.34
N LYS A 13 4.55 -0.67 8.38
CA LYS A 13 4.09 -1.37 7.17
C LYS A 13 3.45 -0.38 6.19
N LEU A 14 2.61 0.52 6.71
CA LEU A 14 1.98 1.60 5.97
C LEU A 14 3.01 2.54 5.32
N GLU A 15 4.03 2.99 6.06
CA GLU A 15 5.08 3.86 5.51
C GLU A 15 5.94 3.16 4.44
N VAL A 16 6.21 1.86 4.59
CA VAL A 16 6.92 1.07 3.58
C VAL A 16 6.10 0.97 2.30
N VAL A 17 4.79 0.70 2.40
CA VAL A 17 3.88 0.70 1.24
C VAL A 17 3.83 2.08 0.60
N PHE A 18 3.67 3.12 1.40
CA PHE A 18 3.62 4.51 0.94
C PHE A 18 4.91 4.90 0.19
N THR A 19 6.07 4.60 0.77
CA THR A 19 7.37 4.86 0.15
C THR A 19 7.54 4.06 -1.14
N ASN A 20 7.11 2.79 -1.16
CA ASN A 20 7.18 1.97 -2.37
C ASN A 20 6.29 2.53 -3.49
N LEU A 21 5.07 2.97 -3.15
CA LEU A 21 4.17 3.61 -4.10
C LEU A 21 4.71 4.96 -4.57
N LYS A 22 5.28 5.76 -3.68
CA LYS A 22 5.92 7.04 -4.01
C LYS A 22 7.12 6.82 -4.95
N GLN A 23 7.97 5.84 -4.67
CA GLN A 23 9.09 5.43 -5.53
C GLN A 23 8.64 4.95 -6.91
N ARG A 24 7.50 4.26 -7.00
CA ARG A 24 6.94 3.80 -8.29
C ARG A 24 6.39 4.91 -9.16
N GLY A 25 6.10 6.10 -8.63
CA GLY A 25 5.75 7.29 -9.44
C GLY A 25 4.63 7.03 -10.47
N SER A 26 4.96 7.06 -11.75
CA SER A 26 4.01 6.83 -12.84
C SER A 26 3.56 5.37 -13.02
N SER A 27 4.29 4.41 -12.44
CA SER A 27 3.94 2.97 -12.44
C SER A 27 3.13 2.56 -11.20
N LYS A 28 2.52 3.53 -10.50
CA LYS A 28 1.61 3.24 -9.41
C LYS A 28 0.37 2.48 -9.93
N PRO A 29 -0.04 1.40 -9.26
CA PRO A 29 -1.21 0.64 -9.67
C PRO A 29 -2.48 1.50 -9.65
N ARG A 30 -3.20 1.58 -10.78
CA ARG A 30 -4.41 2.42 -10.88
C ARG A 30 -5.70 1.70 -10.47
N THR A 31 -5.62 0.43 -10.11
CA THR A 31 -6.76 -0.39 -9.73
C THR A 31 -6.50 -1.10 -8.40
N ILE A 32 -7.58 -1.42 -7.68
CA ILE A 32 -7.51 -2.12 -6.39
C ILE A 32 -6.78 -3.46 -6.56
N LYS A 33 -7.10 -4.21 -7.62
CA LYS A 33 -6.51 -5.53 -7.89
C LYS A 33 -4.99 -5.48 -8.07
N THR A 34 -4.48 -4.50 -8.82
CA THR A 34 -3.04 -4.35 -9.03
C THR A 34 -2.35 -3.78 -7.79
N LEU A 35 -3.03 -2.92 -7.03
CA LEU A 35 -2.52 -2.43 -5.74
C LEU A 35 -2.38 -3.56 -4.74
N SER A 36 -3.43 -4.36 -4.55
CA SER A 36 -3.41 -5.55 -3.70
C SER A 36 -2.28 -6.49 -4.08
N SER A 37 -2.14 -6.83 -5.37
CA SER A 37 -1.05 -7.68 -5.85
C SER A 37 0.35 -7.08 -5.61
N THR A 38 0.49 -5.76 -5.75
CA THR A 38 1.76 -5.04 -5.50
C THR A 38 2.12 -5.09 -4.02
N ILE A 39 1.17 -4.83 -3.13
CA ILE A 39 1.39 -4.87 -1.68
C ILE A 39 1.69 -6.30 -1.24
N SER A 40 0.92 -7.29 -1.68
CA SER A 40 1.21 -8.70 -1.39
C SER A 40 2.63 -9.06 -1.83
N SER A 41 3.06 -8.65 -3.03
CA SER A 41 4.42 -8.91 -3.51
C SER A 41 5.50 -8.18 -2.71
N LEU A 42 5.22 -6.93 -2.30
CA LEU A 42 6.12 -6.12 -1.46
C LEU A 42 6.41 -6.78 -0.12
N PHE A 43 5.42 -7.44 0.47
CA PHE A 43 5.55 -8.19 1.72
C PHE A 43 5.81 -9.69 1.49
N GLN A 44 6.30 -10.09 0.31
CA GLN A 44 6.60 -11.50 -0.01
C GLN A 44 5.44 -12.47 0.24
N LYS A 45 4.20 -12.02 0.01
CA LYS A 45 2.93 -12.73 0.30
C LYS A 45 2.76 -13.13 1.77
N GLN A 46 3.42 -12.42 2.69
CA GLN A 46 3.23 -12.60 4.13
C GLN A 46 2.04 -11.82 4.69
N LEU A 47 1.33 -11.04 3.86
CA LEU A 47 0.03 -10.45 4.24
C LEU A 47 -1.11 -11.34 3.76
N ALA A 48 -2.02 -11.64 4.69
CA ALA A 48 -3.34 -12.16 4.37
C ALA A 48 -4.19 -11.10 3.65
N ASP A 49 -5.21 -11.54 2.91
CA ASP A 49 -6.15 -10.63 2.22
C ASP A 49 -6.86 -9.69 3.20
N GLU A 50 -7.19 -10.16 4.42
CA GLU A 50 -7.78 -9.35 5.49
C GLU A 50 -6.83 -8.26 6.02
N GLU A 51 -5.56 -8.61 6.24
CA GLU A 51 -4.53 -7.65 6.66
C GLU A 51 -4.32 -6.58 5.58
N LEU A 52 -4.37 -7.01 4.31
CA LEU A 52 -4.22 -6.13 3.16
C LEU A 52 -5.39 -5.16 3.04
N ALA A 53 -6.62 -5.66 3.18
CA ALA A 53 -7.83 -4.84 3.19
C ALA A 53 -7.81 -3.84 4.37
N SER A 54 -7.37 -4.27 5.55
CA SER A 54 -7.21 -3.41 6.72
C SER A 54 -6.18 -2.31 6.47
N LEU A 55 -5.04 -2.65 5.88
CA LEU A 55 -4.00 -1.69 5.52
C LEU A 55 -4.52 -0.66 4.51
N LEU A 56 -5.24 -1.11 3.49
CA LEU A 56 -5.86 -0.24 2.48
C LEU A 56 -6.88 0.71 3.11
N ALA A 57 -7.71 0.22 4.04
CA ALA A 57 -8.66 1.02 4.78
C ALA A 57 -7.95 2.08 5.64
N GLU A 58 -6.85 1.73 6.32
CA GLU A 58 -6.03 2.70 7.06
C GLU A 58 -5.38 3.74 6.13
N MET A 59 -4.85 3.33 4.97
CA MET A 59 -4.29 4.24 3.97
C MET A 59 -5.34 5.22 3.44
N GLN A 60 -6.56 4.73 3.23
CA GLN A 60 -7.69 5.55 2.80
C GLN A 60 -8.14 6.50 3.91
N GLY A 61 -8.23 6.02 5.16
CA GLY A 61 -8.57 6.83 6.33
C GLY A 61 -7.55 7.93 6.61
N LYS A 62 -6.27 7.70 6.31
CA LYS A 62 -5.21 8.72 6.35
C LYS A 62 -5.20 9.67 5.14
N GLY A 63 -6.04 9.43 4.13
CA GLY A 63 -6.11 10.24 2.92
C GLY A 63 -4.95 10.04 1.95
N TRP A 64 -4.19 8.93 2.06
CA TRP A 64 -3.06 8.66 1.15
C TRP A 64 -3.51 8.11 -0.21
N ILE A 65 -4.58 7.30 -0.18
CA ILE A 65 -5.21 6.72 -1.36
C ILE A 65 -6.71 6.98 -1.33
N LEU A 66 -7.32 7.05 -2.50
CA LEU A 66 -8.74 7.26 -2.71
C LEU A 66 -9.24 6.13 -3.60
N ILE A 67 -10.07 5.26 -3.05
CA ILE A 67 -10.64 4.13 -3.78
C ILE A 67 -11.99 4.57 -4.36
N ASN A 68 -12.15 4.48 -5.68
CA ASN A 68 -13.38 4.82 -6.41
C ASN A 68 -13.79 3.60 -7.25
N GLU A 69 -14.74 2.81 -6.73
CA GLU A 69 -15.28 1.54 -7.26
C GLU A 69 -14.24 0.47 -7.59
N ASN A 70 -13.40 0.72 -8.59
CA ASN A 70 -12.31 -0.17 -9.01
C ASN A 70 -10.97 0.55 -9.18
N LYS A 71 -11.00 1.89 -9.21
CA LYS A 71 -9.84 2.74 -9.43
C LYS A 71 -9.25 3.19 -8.11
N VAL A 72 -7.93 3.28 -8.07
CA VAL A 72 -7.19 3.87 -6.96
C VAL A 72 -6.56 5.17 -7.44
N SER A 73 -6.95 6.25 -6.80
CA SER A 73 -6.33 7.56 -6.93
C SER A 73 -5.36 7.78 -5.78
N TYR A 74 -4.23 8.41 -6.05
CA TYR A 74 -3.22 8.68 -5.03
C TYR A 74 -3.25 10.16 -4.69
N ALA A 75 -3.60 10.48 -3.45
CA ALA A 75 -3.44 11.83 -2.89
C ALA A 75 -2.08 11.93 -2.19
N LEU A 76 -1.04 11.44 -2.89
CA LEU A 76 0.36 11.57 -2.50
C LEU A 76 0.80 13.01 -2.85
N ALA A 77 0.43 13.97 -2.01
CA ALA A 77 0.95 15.34 -2.07
C ALA A 77 2.44 15.39 -1.64
#